data_AF-A0A4Q0Y3T1-F1
#
_entry.id   AF-A0A4Q0Y3T1-F1
#
_cell.length_a   1.000
_cell.length_b   1.000
_cell.length_c   1.000
_cell.angle_alpha   90.00
_cell.angle_beta   90.00
_cell.angle_gamma   90.00
#
_symmetry.space_group_name_H-M   'P 1'
#
loop_
_entity.id
_entity.type
_entity.pdbx_description
1 polymer ?
#
loop_
_entity_poly.entity_id
_entity_poly.type
_entity_poly.pdbx_seq_one_letter_code
_entity_poly.pdbx_strand_id
1 'polypeptide(L)'
;MKPTANLMQAFKQMTTNTKNLLKDLTLSLRVHAMIAAVLAINFLILMIKRPDFFWDDGKKYPLLLILFLCGMLGGVINNYLRINKLPSSHLDKFVPKEKIINILQIYVSLLISGTLGLIFYATISSGLIQGSFFPEFSNLEADYSGDFLNFFQQILPKTNHDVLKAMIWCFIAGFSEKLVPNTIDKLASKAELTITQRIDEIKVSNKKLEEDLEKENKSKEELLSQIAELKQEINSENKNKTDT
;
A
#
# COMPACT_ATOMS: atom_id res chain seq x y z
N MET A 1 -19.94 -68.56 3.03
CA MET A 1 -19.54 -67.15 2.83
C MET A 1 -18.04 -67.09 2.58
N LYS A 2 -17.54 -66.36 1.56
CA LYS A 2 -16.14 -66.39 1.10
C LYS A 2 -15.31 -65.21 1.66
N PRO A 3 -14.73 -65.31 2.88
CA PRO A 3 -13.95 -64.24 3.50
C PRO A 3 -12.64 -63.93 2.75
N THR A 4 -12.12 -64.86 1.95
CA THR A 4 -10.86 -64.71 1.22
C THR A 4 -10.93 -63.73 0.04
N ALA A 5 -12.09 -63.58 -0.59
CA ALA A 5 -12.26 -62.66 -1.72
C ALA A 5 -12.23 -61.18 -1.29
N ASN A 6 -12.80 -60.87 -0.12
CA ASN A 6 -12.84 -59.51 0.42
C ASN A 6 -11.45 -59.04 0.89
N LEU A 7 -10.67 -59.93 1.48
CA LEU A 7 -9.29 -59.66 1.89
C LEU A 7 -8.38 -59.34 0.69
N MET A 8 -8.55 -60.08 -0.40
CA MET A 8 -7.75 -59.88 -1.62
C MET A 8 -8.11 -58.58 -2.35
N GLN A 9 -9.38 -58.18 -2.35
CA GLN A 9 -9.80 -56.87 -2.87
C GLN A 9 -9.26 -55.72 -2.01
N ALA A 10 -9.34 -55.82 -0.68
CA ALA A 10 -8.80 -54.83 0.24
C ALA A 10 -7.28 -54.63 0.05
N PHE A 11 -6.52 -55.72 -0.11
CA PHE A 11 -5.08 -55.65 -0.35
C PHE A 11 -4.73 -55.02 -1.71
N LYS A 12 -5.48 -55.34 -2.77
CA LYS A 12 -5.29 -54.72 -4.10
C LYS A 12 -5.62 -53.23 -4.08
N GLN A 13 -6.63 -52.84 -3.32
CA GLN A 13 -7.00 -51.44 -3.16
C GLN A 13 -5.96 -50.67 -2.34
N MET A 14 -5.45 -51.26 -1.26
CA MET A 14 -4.37 -50.67 -0.45
C MET A 14 -3.09 -50.46 -1.27
N THR A 15 -2.65 -51.47 -2.03
CA THR A 15 -1.46 -51.36 -2.89
C THR A 15 -1.62 -50.33 -4.00
N THR A 16 -2.81 -50.19 -4.57
CA THR A 16 -3.13 -49.16 -5.58
C THR A 16 -3.10 -47.76 -4.96
N ASN A 17 -3.71 -47.58 -3.79
CA ASN A 17 -3.70 -46.31 -3.05
C ASN A 17 -2.27 -45.88 -2.68
N THR A 18 -1.44 -46.83 -2.24
CA THR A 18 -0.04 -46.56 -1.88
C THR A 18 0.80 -46.11 -3.08
N LYS A 19 0.60 -46.76 -4.25
CA LYS A 19 1.28 -46.36 -5.50
C LYS A 19 0.86 -44.97 -5.97
N ASN A 20 -0.41 -44.61 -5.83
CA ASN A 20 -0.91 -43.29 -6.19
C ASN A 20 -0.36 -42.21 -5.25
N LEU A 21 -0.34 -42.45 -3.94
CA LEU A 21 0.28 -41.57 -2.94
C LEU A 21 1.76 -41.29 -3.23
N LEU A 22 2.54 -42.32 -3.58
CA LEU A 22 3.95 -42.16 -3.92
C LEU A 22 4.16 -41.38 -5.22
N LYS A 23 3.30 -41.58 -6.22
CA LYS A 23 3.32 -40.79 -7.47
C LYS A 23 2.98 -39.33 -7.21
N ASP A 24 1.99 -39.04 -6.38
CA ASP A 24 1.60 -37.67 -6.04
C ASP A 24 2.68 -36.95 -5.22
N LEU A 25 3.32 -37.66 -4.28
CA LEU A 25 4.43 -37.13 -3.49
C LEU A 25 5.64 -36.81 -4.36
N THR A 26 6.00 -37.71 -5.27
CA THR A 26 7.12 -37.50 -6.20
C THR A 26 6.82 -36.41 -7.23
N LEU A 27 5.58 -36.26 -7.68
CA LEU A 27 5.16 -35.16 -8.56
C LEU A 27 5.25 -33.81 -7.85
N SER A 28 4.74 -33.71 -6.62
CA SER A 28 4.83 -32.48 -5.81
C SER A 28 6.29 -32.08 -5.57
N LEU A 29 7.14 -33.03 -5.19
CA LEU A 29 8.58 -32.78 -4.96
C LEU A 29 9.28 -32.28 -6.24
N ARG A 30 8.93 -32.85 -7.41
CA ARG A 30 9.46 -32.42 -8.71
C ARG A 30 9.03 -31.00 -9.06
N VAL A 31 7.78 -30.61 -8.77
CA VAL A 31 7.31 -29.24 -9.01
C VAL A 31 8.05 -28.24 -8.13
N HIS A 32 8.26 -28.54 -6.84
CA HIS A 32 9.06 -27.68 -5.95
C HIS A 32 10.51 -27.58 -6.44
N ALA A 33 11.12 -28.70 -6.83
CA ALA A 33 12.47 -28.72 -7.37
C ALA A 33 12.59 -27.93 -8.68
N MET A 34 11.60 -28.03 -9.60
CA MET A 34 11.60 -27.28 -10.85
C MET A 34 11.42 -25.78 -10.62
N ILE A 35 10.51 -25.36 -9.72
CA ILE A 35 10.31 -23.94 -9.40
C ILE A 35 11.56 -23.37 -8.71
N ALA A 36 12.11 -24.08 -7.72
CA ALA A 36 13.36 -23.68 -7.07
C ALA A 36 14.52 -23.60 -8.06
N ALA A 37 14.61 -24.55 -9.00
CA ALA A 37 15.62 -24.52 -10.06
C ALA A 37 15.41 -23.33 -11.00
N VAL A 38 14.18 -23.00 -11.41
CA VAL A 38 13.90 -21.84 -12.26
C VAL A 38 14.26 -20.54 -11.53
N LEU A 39 13.90 -20.41 -10.25
CA LEU A 39 14.25 -19.24 -9.45
C LEU A 39 15.77 -19.12 -9.24
N ALA A 40 16.45 -20.24 -8.96
CA ALA A 40 17.90 -20.29 -8.82
C ALA A 40 18.62 -19.99 -10.13
N ILE A 41 18.11 -20.46 -11.27
CA ILE A 41 18.65 -20.16 -12.60
C ILE A 41 18.44 -18.68 -12.94
N ASN A 42 17.27 -18.11 -12.68
CA ASN A 42 17.04 -16.68 -12.90
C ASN A 42 17.93 -15.82 -11.99
N PHE A 43 18.08 -16.22 -10.72
CA PHE A 43 19.00 -15.59 -9.79
C PHE A 43 20.46 -15.70 -10.27
N LEU A 44 20.87 -16.87 -10.78
CA LEU A 44 22.21 -17.09 -11.33
C LEU A 44 22.44 -16.29 -12.62
N ILE A 45 21.46 -16.22 -13.52
CA ILE A 45 21.52 -15.39 -14.74
C ILE A 45 21.64 -13.91 -14.36
N LEU A 46 20.90 -13.45 -13.34
CA LEU A 46 20.99 -12.09 -12.82
C LEU A 46 22.38 -11.82 -12.23
N MET A 47 22.92 -12.76 -11.44
CA MET A 47 24.29 -12.75 -10.93
C MET A 47 25.34 -12.65 -12.05
N ILE A 48 25.19 -13.41 -13.14
CA ILE A 48 26.16 -13.43 -14.25
C ILE A 48 26.05 -12.19 -15.13
N LYS A 49 24.83 -11.74 -15.44
CA LYS A 49 24.59 -10.58 -16.33
C LYS A 49 24.81 -9.25 -15.64
N ARG A 50 24.68 -9.21 -14.31
CA ARG A 50 24.84 -8.02 -13.49
C ARG A 50 25.71 -8.31 -12.26
N PRO A 51 27.00 -8.65 -12.44
CA PRO A 51 27.90 -8.89 -11.31
C PRO A 51 28.07 -7.62 -10.46
N ASP A 52 28.03 -6.44 -11.09
CA ASP A 52 27.98 -5.10 -10.51
C ASP A 52 26.81 -4.90 -9.53
N PHE A 53 25.72 -5.65 -9.68
CA PHE A 53 24.58 -5.58 -8.78
C PHE A 53 24.84 -6.25 -7.42
N PHE A 54 25.77 -7.21 -7.34
CA PHE A 54 26.08 -7.95 -6.09
C PHE A 54 27.49 -7.69 -5.57
N TRP A 55 28.43 -7.46 -6.49
CA TRP A 55 29.84 -7.23 -6.26
C TRP A 55 30.26 -5.99 -7.05
N ASP A 56 29.97 -4.83 -6.47
CA ASP A 56 30.62 -3.57 -6.84
C ASP A 56 31.70 -3.28 -5.79
N ASP A 57 32.92 -2.99 -6.25
CA ASP A 57 34.13 -2.79 -5.44
C ASP A 57 34.09 -1.47 -4.60
N GLY A 58 32.90 -0.86 -4.45
CA GLY A 58 32.73 0.53 -4.00
C GLY A 58 31.47 0.91 -3.19
N LYS A 59 30.71 -0.05 -2.60
CA LYS A 59 29.66 0.18 -1.56
C LYS A 59 28.24 0.56 -2.02
N LYS A 60 27.59 -0.19 -2.91
CA LYS A 60 26.12 -0.11 -3.06
C LYS A 60 25.50 -1.50 -3.18
N TYR A 61 25.06 -2.07 -2.05
CA TYR A 61 24.18 -3.24 -2.09
C TYR A 61 22.86 -2.85 -2.76
N PRO A 62 22.21 -3.76 -3.49
CA PRO A 62 20.92 -3.50 -4.11
C PRO A 62 19.85 -3.51 -3.02
N LEU A 63 19.71 -2.37 -2.34
CA LEU A 63 18.81 -2.19 -1.20
C LEU A 63 17.40 -2.72 -1.52
N LEU A 64 16.89 -2.45 -2.73
CA LEU A 64 15.61 -2.97 -3.19
C LEU A 64 15.50 -4.50 -3.13
N LEU A 65 16.55 -5.23 -3.51
CA LEU A 65 16.53 -6.69 -3.41
C LEU A 65 16.43 -7.13 -1.96
N ILE A 66 17.19 -6.50 -1.06
CA ILE A 66 17.16 -6.80 0.38
C ILE A 66 15.76 -6.54 0.93
N LEU A 67 15.15 -5.40 0.60
CA LEU A 67 13.81 -5.03 1.04
C LEU A 67 12.74 -5.98 0.48
N PHE A 68 12.86 -6.37 -0.79
CA PHE A 68 11.99 -7.37 -1.42
C PHE A 68 12.10 -8.72 -0.70
N LEU A 69 13.32 -9.19 -0.41
CA LEU A 69 13.55 -10.43 0.33
C LEU A 69 13.00 -10.36 1.76
N CYS A 70 13.13 -9.22 2.45
CA CYS A 70 12.50 -9.00 3.75
C CYS A 70 10.97 -9.13 3.67
N GLY A 71 10.33 -8.55 2.65
CA GLY A 71 8.90 -8.73 2.40
C GLY A 71 8.51 -10.18 2.13
N MET A 72 9.29 -10.90 1.31
CA MET A 72 9.08 -12.33 1.08
C MET A 72 9.17 -13.15 2.37
N LEU A 73 10.15 -12.86 3.24
CA LEU A 73 10.31 -13.53 4.54
C LEU A 73 9.08 -13.33 5.44
N GLY A 74 8.49 -12.13 5.45
CA GLY A 74 7.21 -11.87 6.11
C GLY A 74 6.10 -12.77 5.56
N GLY A 75 6.01 -12.87 4.23
CA GLY A 75 5.06 -13.74 3.53
C GLY A 75 5.23 -15.23 3.85
N VAL A 76 6.48 -15.71 3.98
CA VAL A 76 6.78 -17.09 4.39
C VAL A 76 6.20 -17.38 5.77
N ILE A 77 6.44 -16.51 6.75
CA ILE A 77 5.94 -16.69 8.12
C ILE A 77 4.41 -16.63 8.13
N ASN A 78 3.81 -15.67 7.40
CA ASN A 78 2.35 -15.58 7.27
C ASN A 78 1.75 -16.86 6.68
N ASN A 79 2.35 -17.40 5.61
CA ASN A 79 1.93 -18.67 5.00
C ASN A 79 2.08 -19.87 5.94
N TYR A 80 3.18 -19.96 6.66
CA TYR A 80 3.41 -21.01 7.64
C TYR A 80 2.34 -21.00 8.74
N LEU A 81 2.04 -19.82 9.31
CA LEU A 81 0.98 -19.67 10.32
C LEU A 81 -0.42 -19.97 9.77
N ARG A 82 -0.67 -19.64 8.50
CA ARG A 82 -1.94 -19.92 7.82
C ARG A 82 -2.15 -21.41 7.61
N ILE A 83 -1.12 -22.16 7.21
CA ILE A 83 -1.19 -23.62 7.03
C ILE A 83 -1.35 -24.34 8.37
N ASN A 84 -0.62 -23.91 9.41
CA ASN A 84 -0.71 -24.51 10.74
C ASN A 84 -2.08 -24.37 11.41
N LYS A 85 -2.91 -23.42 10.97
CA LYS A 85 -4.28 -23.23 11.47
C LYS A 85 -5.30 -24.16 10.83
N LEU A 86 -4.93 -24.90 9.79
CA LEU A 86 -5.84 -25.83 9.11
C LEU A 86 -6.00 -27.12 9.95
N PRO A 87 -7.23 -27.58 10.23
CA PRO A 87 -7.44 -28.84 10.93
C PRO A 87 -6.87 -30.00 10.12
N SER A 88 -6.24 -30.97 10.79
CA SER A 88 -5.57 -32.12 10.15
C SER A 88 -6.48 -32.94 9.23
N SER A 89 -7.80 -32.92 9.49
CA SER A 89 -8.83 -33.59 8.67
C SER A 89 -9.04 -32.98 7.28
N HIS A 90 -8.60 -31.74 7.05
CA HIS A 90 -8.65 -31.08 5.74
C HIS A 90 -7.37 -31.29 4.92
N LEU A 91 -6.25 -31.67 5.55
CA LEU A 91 -4.99 -31.95 4.86
C LEU A 91 -5.07 -33.24 4.02
N ASP A 92 -5.91 -34.20 4.44
CA ASP A 92 -6.09 -35.48 3.75
C ASP A 92 -7.11 -35.42 2.59
N LYS A 93 -7.92 -34.35 2.50
CA LYS A 93 -8.96 -34.20 1.48
C LYS A 93 -8.49 -33.53 0.18
N PHE A 94 -7.25 -33.08 0.09
CA PHE A 94 -6.75 -32.46 -1.13
C PHE A 94 -6.61 -33.49 -2.26
N VAL A 95 -7.55 -33.45 -3.21
CA VAL A 95 -7.51 -34.21 -4.46
C VAL A 95 -6.21 -33.86 -5.21
N PRO A 96 -5.54 -34.79 -5.93
CA PRO A 96 -4.22 -34.54 -6.52
C PRO A 96 -4.11 -33.30 -7.42
N LYS A 97 -5.20 -32.92 -8.10
CA LYS A 97 -5.27 -31.69 -8.91
C LYS A 97 -5.35 -30.40 -8.09
N GLU A 98 -6.01 -30.43 -6.93
CA GLU A 98 -6.15 -29.27 -6.04
C GLU A 98 -4.84 -28.93 -5.32
N LYS A 99 -3.98 -29.94 -5.09
CA LYS A 99 -2.64 -29.74 -4.51
C LYS A 99 -1.76 -28.81 -5.35
N ILE A 100 -1.78 -28.95 -6.69
CA ILE A 100 -0.95 -28.13 -7.59
C ILE A 100 -1.36 -26.66 -7.55
N ILE A 101 -2.67 -26.39 -7.54
CA ILE A 101 -3.22 -25.03 -7.47
C ILE A 101 -2.84 -24.37 -6.14
N ASN A 102 -2.95 -25.12 -5.03
CA ASN A 102 -2.59 -24.62 -3.70
C ASN A 102 -1.09 -24.33 -3.57
N ILE A 103 -0.23 -25.14 -4.20
CA ILE A 103 1.21 -24.91 -4.22
C ILE A 103 1.55 -23.63 -5.01
N LEU A 104 0.98 -23.45 -6.20
CA LEU A 104 1.18 -22.23 -6.98
C LEU A 104 0.71 -20.99 -6.20
N GLN A 105 -0.41 -21.10 -5.47
CA GLN A 105 -0.91 -20.01 -4.63
C GLN A 105 0.08 -19.60 -3.53
N ILE A 106 0.80 -20.56 -2.92
CA ILE A 106 1.85 -20.25 -1.94
C ILE A 106 2.96 -19.44 -2.60
N TYR A 107 3.51 -19.88 -3.74
CA TYR A 107 4.58 -19.16 -4.42
C TYR A 107 4.16 -17.76 -4.88
N VAL A 108 2.94 -17.63 -5.42
CA VAL A 108 2.39 -16.33 -5.82
C VAL A 108 2.24 -15.41 -4.60
N SER A 109 1.77 -15.93 -3.46
CA SER A 109 1.70 -15.17 -2.21
C SER A 109 3.07 -14.69 -1.73
N LEU A 110 4.15 -15.48 -1.88
CA LEU A 110 5.51 -15.02 -1.55
C LEU A 110 5.94 -13.84 -2.42
N LEU A 111 5.70 -13.91 -3.73
CA LEU A 111 6.04 -12.81 -4.64
C LEU A 111 5.23 -11.55 -4.34
N ILE A 112 3.92 -11.70 -4.08
CA ILE A 112 3.05 -10.60 -3.66
C ILE A 112 3.59 -9.97 -2.36
N SER A 113 4.02 -10.78 -1.39
CA SER A 113 4.54 -10.29 -0.11
C SER A 113 5.83 -9.47 -0.28
N GLY A 114 6.74 -9.90 -1.16
CA GLY A 114 7.93 -9.12 -1.52
C GLY A 114 7.56 -7.78 -2.18
N THR A 115 6.63 -7.81 -3.13
CA THR A 115 6.13 -6.60 -3.81
C THR A 115 5.45 -5.64 -2.85
N LEU A 116 4.65 -6.13 -1.90
CA LEU A 116 4.02 -5.30 -0.86
C LEU A 116 5.05 -4.61 0.03
N GLY A 117 6.18 -5.27 0.33
CA GLY A 117 7.32 -4.63 1.00
C GLY A 117 7.85 -3.42 0.22
N LEU A 118 8.06 -3.57 -1.08
CA LEU A 118 8.52 -2.47 -1.96
C LEU A 118 7.49 -1.34 -2.08
N ILE A 119 6.20 -1.67 -2.19
CA ILE A 119 5.13 -0.64 -2.23
C ILE A 119 5.08 0.11 -0.90
N PHE A 120 5.27 -0.58 0.23
CA PHE A 120 5.31 0.08 1.53
C PHE A 120 6.53 1.00 1.65
N TYR A 121 7.69 0.56 1.16
CA TYR A 121 8.88 1.42 1.07
C TYR A 121 8.60 2.69 0.25
N ALA A 122 7.96 2.56 -0.92
CA ALA A 122 7.56 3.71 -1.74
C ALA A 122 6.55 4.63 -1.03
N THR A 123 5.62 4.05 -0.26
CA THR A 123 4.67 4.82 0.56
C THR A 123 5.39 5.67 1.61
N ILE A 124 6.44 5.14 2.26
CA ILE A 124 7.21 5.94 3.23
C ILE A 124 8.09 6.96 2.51
N SER A 125 8.78 6.57 1.43
CA SER A 125 9.70 7.46 0.72
C SER A 125 8.99 8.61 0.01
N SER A 126 7.74 8.42 -0.41
CA SER A 126 6.90 9.52 -0.94
C SER A 126 6.50 10.56 0.11
N GLY A 127 6.79 10.31 1.40
CA GLY A 127 6.44 11.20 2.49
C GLY A 127 4.96 11.13 2.88
N LEU A 128 4.18 10.17 2.36
CA LEU A 128 2.78 9.96 2.78
C LEU A 128 2.67 9.51 4.24
N ILE A 129 3.70 8.82 4.73
CA ILE A 129 3.80 8.37 6.13
C ILE A 129 5.16 8.83 6.65
N GLN A 130 5.14 9.57 7.76
CA GLN A 130 6.34 10.12 8.38
C GLN A 130 6.28 9.96 9.90
N GLY A 131 7.45 9.96 10.55
CA GLY A 131 7.58 9.89 12.00
C GLY A 131 8.90 9.23 12.42
N SER A 132 9.25 9.34 13.71
CA SER A 132 10.52 8.82 14.24
C SER A 132 10.71 7.30 14.09
N PHE A 133 9.61 6.56 14.00
CA PHE A 133 9.57 5.12 13.76
C PHE A 133 9.73 4.71 12.29
N PHE A 134 9.67 5.67 11.36
CA PHE A 134 9.85 5.43 9.94
C PHE A 134 11.27 5.81 9.50
N PRO A 135 11.78 5.20 8.41
CA PRO A 135 13.05 5.58 7.83
C PRO A 135 13.03 7.02 7.29
N GLU A 136 14.08 7.77 7.58
CA GLU A 136 14.37 9.03 6.88
C GLU A 136 15.15 8.76 5.59
N PHE A 137 14.89 9.57 4.56
CA PHE A 137 15.52 9.44 3.25
C PHE A 137 16.35 10.67 2.89
N SER A 138 17.38 10.44 2.10
CA SER A 138 18.18 11.49 1.46
C SER A 138 17.84 11.56 -0.04
N ASN A 139 18.06 12.72 -0.66
CA ASN A 139 17.86 12.96 -2.11
C ASN A 139 16.41 12.83 -2.62
N LEU A 140 15.40 13.12 -1.79
CA LEU A 140 14.00 13.13 -2.24
C LEU A 140 13.65 14.29 -3.19
N GLU A 141 14.44 15.37 -3.18
CA GLU A 141 14.20 16.57 -3.99
C GLU A 141 14.94 16.55 -5.34
N ALA A 142 15.56 15.43 -5.71
CA ALA A 142 16.22 15.30 -7.01
C ALA A 142 15.19 15.21 -8.14
N ASP A 143 15.45 15.91 -9.24
CA ASP A 143 14.60 15.87 -10.43
C ASP A 143 14.51 14.44 -11.01
N TYR A 144 13.31 14.05 -11.41
CA TYR A 144 13.09 12.74 -12.02
C TYR A 144 13.80 12.65 -13.38
N SER A 145 14.92 11.92 -13.41
CA SER A 145 15.79 11.76 -14.59
C SER A 145 15.20 10.90 -15.73
N GLY A 146 13.98 10.38 -15.60
CA GLY A 146 13.32 9.57 -16.62
C GLY A 146 13.70 8.07 -16.62
N ASP A 147 14.73 7.68 -15.87
CA ASP A 147 15.14 6.29 -15.72
C ASP A 147 14.64 5.70 -14.39
N PHE A 148 13.70 4.76 -14.51
CA PHE A 148 13.06 4.07 -13.40
C PHE A 148 14.06 3.31 -12.51
N LEU A 149 15.10 2.70 -13.09
CA LEU A 149 16.09 1.94 -12.32
C LEU A 149 17.00 2.89 -11.53
N ASN A 150 17.40 4.00 -12.15
CA ASN A 150 18.19 5.03 -11.48
C ASN A 150 17.39 5.77 -10.39
N PHE A 151 16.08 5.97 -10.59
CA PHE A 151 15.21 6.60 -9.59
C PHE A 151 15.26 5.88 -8.23
N PHE A 152 15.11 4.55 -8.20
CA PHE A 152 15.17 3.81 -6.94
C PHE A 152 16.58 3.68 -6.35
N GLN A 153 17.62 3.83 -7.16
CA GLN A 153 19.00 3.86 -6.68
C GLN A 153 19.36 5.21 -6.03
N GLN A 154 18.60 6.27 -6.34
CA GLN A 154 18.81 7.60 -5.77
C GLN A 154 18.08 7.79 -4.42
N ILE A 155 16.95 7.09 -4.23
CA ILE A 155 16.18 7.13 -2.97
C ILE A 155 16.84 6.19 -1.95
N LEU A 156 17.77 6.76 -1.18
CA LEU A 156 18.54 6.04 -0.17
C LEU A 156 18.15 6.49 1.25
N PRO A 157 17.97 5.55 2.19
CA PRO A 157 17.83 5.88 3.60
C PRO A 157 19.04 6.67 4.09
N LYS A 158 18.79 7.67 4.95
CA LYS A 158 19.80 8.62 5.41
C LYS A 158 20.85 7.98 6.32
N THR A 159 20.46 7.00 7.13
CA THR A 159 21.34 6.30 8.08
C THR A 159 21.17 4.78 8.03
N ASN A 160 22.13 4.05 8.59
CA ASN A 160 22.01 2.59 8.77
C ASN A 160 20.79 2.21 9.63
N HIS A 161 20.42 3.05 10.60
CA HIS A 161 19.20 2.83 11.38
C HIS A 161 17.95 2.91 10.50
N ASP A 162 17.92 3.82 9.54
CA ASP A 162 16.80 3.94 8.60
C ASP A 162 16.74 2.75 7.64
N VAL A 163 17.89 2.20 7.22
CA VAL A 163 17.92 0.93 6.48
C VAL A 163 17.24 -0.19 7.29
N LEU A 164 17.59 -0.34 8.57
CA LEU A 164 16.99 -1.36 9.43
C LEU A 164 15.49 -1.14 9.65
N LYS A 165 15.05 0.11 9.87
CA LYS A 165 13.62 0.45 9.95
C LYS A 165 12.90 0.06 8.66
N ALA A 166 13.47 0.37 7.49
CA ALA A 166 12.91 0.02 6.19
C ALA A 166 12.78 -1.50 6.03
N MET A 167 13.80 -2.27 6.42
CA MET A 167 13.77 -3.75 6.38
C MET A 167 12.65 -4.32 7.26
N ILE A 168 12.52 -3.82 8.50
CA ILE A 168 11.46 -4.23 9.43
C ILE A 168 10.09 -3.94 8.85
N TRP A 169 9.89 -2.74 8.31
CA TRP A 169 8.61 -2.34 7.73
C TRP A 169 8.26 -3.13 6.46
N CYS A 170 9.24 -3.43 5.60
CA CYS A 170 9.02 -4.28 4.43
C CYS A 170 8.63 -5.70 4.86
N PHE A 171 9.28 -6.25 5.89
CA PHE A 171 8.90 -7.52 6.49
C PHE A 171 7.46 -7.50 7.03
N ILE A 172 7.08 -6.48 7.79
CA ILE A 172 5.72 -6.36 8.34
C ILE A 172 4.68 -6.22 7.21
N ALA A 173 4.99 -5.45 6.16
CA ALA A 173 4.12 -5.29 4.99
C ALA A 173 3.92 -6.60 4.23
N GLY A 174 4.97 -7.41 4.07
CA GLY A 174 4.85 -8.75 3.47
C GLY A 174 4.15 -9.75 4.38
N PHE A 175 4.37 -9.67 5.70
CA PHE A 175 3.66 -10.50 6.69
C PHE A 175 2.16 -10.18 6.74
N SER A 176 1.83 -8.89 6.71
CA SER A 176 0.48 -8.38 6.73
C SER A 176 0.08 -7.95 5.33
N GLU A 177 -0.37 -8.91 4.52
CA GLU A 177 -0.82 -8.69 3.14
C GLU A 177 -1.88 -7.57 3.02
N LYS A 178 -2.58 -7.24 4.11
CA LYS A 178 -3.60 -6.18 4.20
C LYS A 178 -3.08 -4.84 4.73
N LEU A 179 -1.86 -4.76 5.26
CA LEU A 179 -1.33 -3.51 5.83
C LEU A 179 -1.29 -2.40 4.80
N VAL A 180 -0.71 -2.67 3.63
CA VAL A 180 -0.48 -1.66 2.61
C VAL A 180 -1.81 -1.12 2.04
N PRO A 181 -2.76 -1.97 1.56
CA PRO A 181 -4.04 -1.48 1.07
C PRO A 181 -4.80 -0.68 2.13
N ASN A 182 -4.91 -1.21 3.36
CA ASN A 182 -5.61 -0.53 4.46
C ASN A 182 -4.98 0.82 4.82
N THR A 183 -3.67 0.97 4.65
CA THR A 183 -2.97 2.22 4.94
C THR A 183 -3.28 3.26 3.88
N ILE A 184 -3.26 2.86 2.61
CA ILE A 184 -3.62 3.74 1.47
C ILE A 184 -5.08 4.19 1.60
N ASP A 185 -6.00 3.27 1.87
CA ASP A 185 -7.42 3.59 2.05
C ASP A 185 -7.63 4.63 3.17
N LYS A 186 -6.97 4.44 4.31
CA LYS A 186 -7.05 5.39 5.44
C LYS A 186 -6.48 6.77 5.08
N LEU A 187 -5.38 6.81 4.33
CA LEU A 187 -4.78 8.07 3.88
C LEU A 187 -5.71 8.79 2.90
N ALA A 188 -6.32 8.06 1.96
CA ALA A 188 -7.31 8.60 1.02
C ALA A 188 -8.53 9.18 1.76
N SER A 189 -9.13 8.43 2.68
CA SER A 189 -10.28 8.92 3.47
C SER A 189 -9.93 10.14 4.32
N LYS A 190 -8.73 10.19 4.92
CA LYS A 190 -8.29 11.36 5.70
C LYS A 190 -8.11 12.61 4.82
N ALA A 191 -7.61 12.44 3.60
CA ALA A 191 -7.47 13.53 2.64
C ALA A 191 -8.84 14.10 2.25
N GLU A 192 -9.82 13.25 1.97
CA GLU A 192 -11.20 13.66 1.67
C GLU A 192 -11.83 14.43 2.82
N LEU A 193 -11.74 13.92 4.06
CA LEU A 193 -12.26 14.59 5.25
C LEU A 193 -11.66 15.98 5.46
N THR A 194 -10.35 16.13 5.22
CA THR A 194 -9.66 17.42 5.35
C THR A 194 -10.15 18.43 4.31
N ILE A 195 -10.43 17.97 3.09
CA ILE A 195 -10.98 18.82 2.01
C ILE A 195 -12.40 19.25 2.37
N THR A 196 -13.25 18.34 2.83
CA THR A 196 -14.62 18.66 3.25
C THR A 196 -14.64 19.68 4.38
N GLN A 197 -13.79 19.49 5.40
CA GLN A 197 -13.66 20.44 6.52
C GLN A 197 -13.29 21.86 6.03
N ARG A 198 -12.28 21.97 5.15
CA ARG A 198 -11.88 23.26 4.57
C ARG A 198 -12.99 23.89 3.73
N ILE A 199 -13.75 23.10 2.98
CA ILE A 199 -14.89 23.59 2.19
C ILE A 199 -15.96 24.17 3.12
N ASP A 200 -16.26 23.51 4.22
CA ASP A 200 -17.27 23.97 5.18
C ASP A 200 -16.81 25.23 5.91
N GLU A 201 -15.54 25.33 6.30
CA GLU A 201 -14.94 26.56 6.84
C GLU A 201 -15.05 27.73 5.87
N ILE A 202 -14.74 27.51 4.58
CA ILE A 202 -14.85 28.54 3.54
C ILE A 202 -16.31 28.98 3.36
N LYS A 203 -17.28 28.05 3.35
CA LYS A 203 -18.71 28.39 3.24
C LYS A 203 -19.18 29.27 4.39
N VAL A 204 -18.76 28.95 5.63
CA VAL A 204 -19.09 29.76 6.80
C VAL A 204 -18.46 31.16 6.70
N SER A 205 -17.20 31.24 6.28
CA SER A 205 -16.52 32.53 6.08
C SER A 205 -17.18 33.38 5.00
N ASN A 206 -17.58 32.77 3.87
CA ASN A 206 -18.26 33.47 2.79
C ASN A 206 -19.65 33.96 3.21
N LYS A 207 -20.41 33.14 3.94
CA LYS A 207 -21.71 33.57 4.48
C LYS A 207 -21.57 34.77 5.41
N LYS A 208 -20.56 34.78 6.27
CA LYS A 208 -20.30 35.93 7.16
C LYS A 208 -19.96 37.19 6.37
N LEU A 209 -19.15 37.07 5.31
CA LEU A 209 -18.83 38.18 4.41
C LEU A 209 -20.08 38.73 3.70
N GLU A 210 -20.99 37.86 3.25
CA GLU A 210 -22.28 38.26 2.67
C GLU A 210 -23.15 39.02 3.68
N GLU A 211 -23.26 38.54 4.91
CA GLU A 211 -24.00 39.21 5.99
C GLU A 211 -23.39 40.58 6.35
N ASP A 212 -22.07 40.71 6.34
CA ASP A 212 -21.39 41.97 6.64
C ASP A 212 -21.53 42.98 5.49
N LEU A 213 -21.48 42.52 4.23
CA LEU A 213 -21.78 43.35 3.04
C LEU A 213 -23.24 43.83 3.03
N GLU A 214 -24.19 43.00 3.43
CA GLU A 214 -25.60 43.38 3.51
C GLU A 214 -25.83 44.48 4.57
N LYS A 215 -25.17 44.39 5.73
CA LYS A 215 -25.21 45.43 6.77
C LYS A 215 -24.58 46.74 6.29
N GLU A 216 -23.46 46.68 5.59
CA GLU A 216 -22.79 47.86 5.03
C GLU A 216 -23.68 48.56 3.99
N ASN A 217 -24.29 47.79 3.08
CA ASN A 217 -25.22 48.33 2.09
C ASN A 217 -26.45 48.99 2.74
N LYS A 218 -27.03 48.36 3.76
CA LYS A 218 -28.15 48.94 4.51
C LYS A 218 -27.77 50.25 5.21
N SER A 219 -26.59 50.31 5.84
CA SER A 219 -26.09 51.55 6.46
C SER A 219 -25.88 52.65 5.43
N LYS A 220 -25.38 52.31 4.23
CA LYS A 220 -25.21 53.25 3.12
C LYS A 220 -26.56 53.79 2.61
N GLU A 221 -27.59 52.94 2.51
CA GLU A 221 -28.94 53.37 2.13
C GLU A 221 -29.56 54.33 3.17
N GLU A 222 -29.39 54.05 4.47
CA GLU A 222 -29.85 54.95 5.54
C GLU A 222 -29.18 56.33 5.47
N LEU A 223 -27.86 56.38 5.25
CA LEU A 223 -27.12 57.64 5.07
C LEU A 223 -27.59 58.42 3.84
N LEU A 224 -27.85 57.74 2.73
CA LEU A 224 -28.38 58.38 1.52
C LEU A 224 -29.77 58.98 1.76
N SER A 225 -30.62 58.32 2.55
CA SER A 225 -31.93 58.84 2.95
C SER A 225 -31.79 60.11 3.80
N GLN A 226 -30.93 60.09 4.82
CA GLN A 226 -30.67 61.27 5.66
C GLN A 226 -30.14 62.47 4.86
N ILE A 227 -29.23 62.23 3.90
CA ILE A 227 -28.74 63.27 2.99
C ILE A 227 -29.87 63.84 2.13
N ALA A 228 -30.80 63.00 1.67
CA ALA A 228 -31.95 63.45 0.89
C ALA A 228 -32.92 64.33 1.71
N GLU A 229 -33.20 63.94 2.96
CA GLU A 229 -34.01 64.73 3.89
C GLU A 229 -33.38 66.10 4.19
N LEU A 230 -32.09 66.13 4.54
CA LEU A 230 -31.35 67.37 4.78
C LEU A 230 -31.37 68.31 3.56
N LYS A 231 -31.25 67.76 2.35
CA LYS A 231 -31.36 68.56 1.12
C LYS A 231 -32.75 69.18 0.94
N GLN A 232 -33.82 68.48 1.32
CA GLN A 232 -35.18 69.02 1.28
C GLN A 232 -35.36 70.14 2.31
N GLU A 233 -34.85 69.94 3.53
CA GLU A 233 -34.91 70.93 4.61
C GLU A 233 -34.20 72.24 4.22
N ILE A 234 -32.95 72.15 3.72
CA ILE A 234 -32.19 73.31 3.22
C ILE A 234 -32.92 74.04 2.09
N ASN A 235 -33.53 73.31 1.15
CA ASN A 235 -34.30 73.94 0.07
C ASN A 235 -35.55 74.66 0.59
N SER A 236 -36.19 74.14 1.63
CA SER A 236 -37.36 74.78 2.24
C SER A 236 -36.98 76.06 3.02
N GLU A 237 -35.86 76.05 3.74
CA GLU A 237 -35.33 77.24 4.43
C GLU A 237 -34.93 78.35 3.45
N ASN A 238 -34.27 77.99 2.35
CA ASN A 238 -33.86 78.95 1.33
C ASN A 238 -35.08 79.61 0.67
N LYS A 239 -36.17 78.85 0.43
CA LYS A 239 -37.40 79.39 -0.16
C LYS A 239 -38.05 80.45 0.73
N ASN A 240 -38.13 80.20 2.05
CA ASN A 240 -38.68 81.16 3.02
C ASN A 240 -37.86 82.46 3.13
N LYS A 241 -36.54 82.42 2.92
CA LYS A 241 -35.69 83.62 2.93
C LYS A 241 -35.85 84.51 1.69
N THR A 242 -36.34 83.98 0.57
CA THR A 242 -36.59 84.76 -0.66
C THR A 242 -37.94 85.47 -0.69
N ASP A 243 -38.88 85.07 0.17
CA ASP A 243 -40.24 85.63 0.24
C ASP A 243 -40.41 86.70 1.36
N THR A 244 -39.30 87.16 1.96
CA THR A 244 -39.24 88.29 2.93
C THR A 244 -38.42 89.44 2.37
#